data_AF-A0A418MPK4-F1
#
_entry.id   AF-A0A418MPK4-F1
#
_cell.length_a   1.000
_cell.length_b   1.000
_cell.length_c   1.000
_cell.angle_alpha   90.00
_cell.angle_beta   90.00
_cell.angle_gamma   90.00
#
_symmetry.space_group_name_H-M   'P 1'
#
loop_
_entity.id
_entity.type
_entity.pdbx_description
1 polymer ?
#
loop_
_entity_poly.entity_id
_entity_poly.type
_entity_poly.pdbx_seq_one_letter_code
_entity_poly.pdbx_strand_id
1 'polypeptide(L)'
;MSVSVMHPARQRRLLRGWEPVQLIGRLRIEAAKDGVTLPKTYLLVRLLFLWENHRIPLPGYYAGLIARVLGDVSTGTRSAA
;
A
#
# COMPACT_ATOMS: atom_id res chain seq x y z
N MET A 1 -18.07 4.82 21.17
CA MET A 1 -16.67 4.34 20.99
C MET A 1 -16.41 4.21 19.49
N SER A 2 -15.66 5.13 18.90
CA SER A 2 -15.27 5.00 17.49
C SER A 2 -14.13 4.00 17.41
N VAL A 3 -14.43 2.76 16.99
CA VAL A 3 -13.38 1.80 16.66
C VAL A 3 -12.61 2.41 15.49
N SER A 4 -11.37 2.84 15.73
CA SER A 4 -10.48 3.29 14.66
C SER A 4 -10.22 2.08 13.77
N VAL A 5 -10.94 2.00 12.65
CA VAL A 5 -10.79 0.89 11.69
C VAL A 5 -9.41 1.02 11.08
N MET A 6 -8.47 0.17 11.52
CA MET A 6 -7.12 0.18 11.00
C MET A 6 -7.14 -0.15 9.50
N HIS A 7 -6.38 0.60 8.70
CA HIS A 7 -6.34 0.38 7.26
C HIS A 7 -5.99 -1.09 6.94
N PRO A 8 -6.76 -1.81 6.09
CA PRO A 8 -6.56 -3.24 5.86
C PRO A 8 -5.14 -3.62 5.40
N ALA A 9 -4.53 -2.77 4.57
CA ALA A 9 -3.13 -2.97 4.17
C ALA A 9 -2.14 -2.84 5.35
N ARG A 10 -2.37 -1.89 6.26
CA ARG A 10 -1.55 -1.72 7.48
C ARG A 10 -1.68 -2.96 8.35
N GLN A 11 -2.87 -3.53 8.48
CA GLN A 11 -3.11 -4.76 9.23
C GLN A 11 -2.34 -5.94 8.64
N ARG A 12 -2.44 -6.17 7.32
CA ARG A 12 -1.70 -7.26 6.68
C ARG A 12 -0.20 -7.08 6.77
N ARG A 13 0.31 -5.86 6.65
CA ARG A 13 1.73 -5.56 6.83
C ARG A 13 2.19 -5.91 8.25
N LEU A 14 1.45 -5.46 9.26
CA LEU A 14 1.76 -5.73 10.67
C LEU A 14 1.65 -7.22 11.04
N LEU A 15 0.65 -7.94 10.50
CA LEU A 15 0.51 -9.39 10.68
C LEU A 15 1.71 -10.17 10.11
N ARG A 16 2.40 -9.62 9.11
CA ARG A 16 3.62 -10.20 8.53
C ARG A 16 4.89 -9.74 9.25
N GLY A 17 4.78 -8.92 10.29
CA GLY A 17 5.92 -8.31 10.99
C GLY A 17 6.72 -7.36 10.11
N TRP A 18 6.08 -6.74 9.10
CA TRP A 18 6.78 -5.94 8.12
C TRP A 18 6.85 -4.46 8.49
N GLU A 19 8.05 -3.90 8.45
CA GLU A 19 8.26 -2.46 8.48
C GLU A 19 7.89 -1.82 7.12
N PRO A 20 7.54 -0.51 7.08
CA PRO A 20 7.24 0.21 5.84
C PRO A 20 8.26 -0.04 4.72
N VAL A 21 9.55 -0.01 5.05
CA VAL A 21 10.64 -0.23 4.10
C VAL A 21 10.66 -1.64 3.50
N GLN A 22 10.21 -2.64 4.25
CA GLN A 22 10.13 -4.02 3.79
C GLN A 22 8.96 -4.23 2.82
N LEU A 23 7.84 -3.53 3.03
CA LEU A 23 6.76 -3.48 2.03
C LEU A 23 7.24 -2.76 0.77
N ILE A 24 7.91 -1.61 0.91
CA ILE A 24 8.44 -0.84 -0.22
C ILE A 24 9.44 -1.64 -1.05
N GLY A 25 10.33 -2.42 -0.41
CA GLY A 25 11.26 -3.31 -1.13
C GLY A 25 10.53 -4.31 -2.02
N ARG A 26 9.42 -4.88 -1.54
CA ARG A 26 8.59 -5.81 -2.32
C ARG A 26 7.83 -5.12 -3.45
N LEU A 27 7.32 -3.91 -3.21
CA LEU A 27 6.70 -3.10 -4.25
C LEU A 27 7.69 -2.75 -5.37
N ARG A 28 8.97 -2.51 -5.04
CA ARG A 28 10.02 -2.29 -6.06
C ARG A 28 10.25 -3.53 -6.90
N ILE A 29 10.27 -4.73 -6.29
CA ILE A 29 10.42 -5.99 -7.02
C ILE A 29 9.26 -6.19 -8.00
N GLU A 30 8.01 -5.95 -7.56
CA GLU A 30 6.84 -6.05 -8.45
C GLU A 30 6.85 -4.98 -9.55
N ALA A 31 7.16 -3.73 -9.22
CA ALA A 31 7.22 -2.65 -10.21
C ALA A 31 8.30 -2.89 -11.27
N ALA A 32 9.44 -3.47 -10.87
CA ALA A 32 10.51 -3.81 -11.80
C ALA A 32 10.08 -4.87 -12.83
N LYS A 33 9.16 -5.79 -12.48
CA LYS A 33 8.57 -6.74 -13.44
C LYS A 33 7.75 -6.05 -14.52
N ASP A 34 7.15 -4.90 -14.18
CA ASP A 34 6.42 -4.06 -15.13
C ASP A 34 7.33 -3.06 -15.87
N GLY A 35 8.66 -3.10 -15.66
CA GLY A 35 9.61 -2.12 -16.22
C GLY A 35 9.52 -0.73 -15.60
N VAL A 36 8.84 -0.58 -14.45
CA VAL A 36 8.60 0.71 -13.79
C VAL A 36 9.57 0.93 -12.64
N THR A 37 10.18 2.12 -12.62
CA THR A 37 11.01 2.56 -11.50
C THR A 37 10.18 3.35 -10.51
N LEU A 38 10.14 2.89 -9.25
CA LEU A 38 9.45 3.63 -8.19
C LEU A 38 10.28 4.82 -7.67
N PRO A 39 9.63 5.89 -7.18
CA PRO A 39 10.27 7.04 -6.55
C PRO A 39 11.25 6.70 -5.42
N LYS A 40 11.99 7.71 -4.93
CA LYS A 40 12.90 7.57 -3.80
C LYS A 40 12.19 7.02 -2.56
N THR A 41 12.90 6.20 -1.77
CA THR A 41 12.32 5.46 -0.64
C THR A 41 11.66 6.36 0.39
N TYR A 42 12.23 7.54 0.71
CA TYR A 42 11.62 8.46 1.68
C TYR A 42 10.24 8.99 1.21
N LEU A 43 10.04 9.19 -0.10
CA LEU A 43 8.75 9.60 -0.66
C LEU A 43 7.73 8.46 -0.52
N LEU A 44 8.15 7.23 -0.80
CA LEU A 44 7.29 6.05 -0.67
C LEU A 44 6.90 5.78 0.79
N VAL A 45 7.82 5.98 1.74
CA VAL A 45 7.52 5.87 3.18
C VAL A 45 6.47 6.90 3.57
N ARG A 46 6.63 8.16 3.14
CA ARG A 46 5.65 9.22 3.41
C ARG A 46 4.28 8.92 2.79
N LEU A 47 4.25 8.48 1.53
CA LEU A 47 3.02 8.12 0.83
C LEU A 47 2.29 6.96 1.50
N LEU A 48 3.03 5.89 1.85
CA LEU A 48 2.49 4.74 2.56
C LEU A 48 1.92 5.17 3.91
N PHE A 49 2.64 5.99 4.68
CA PHE A 49 2.15 6.52 5.95
C PHE A 49 0.85 7.32 5.79
N LEU A 50 0.79 8.25 4.83
CA LEU A 50 -0.41 9.05 4.61
C LEU A 50 -1.61 8.18 4.19
N TRP A 51 -1.38 7.21 3.31
CA TRP A 51 -2.42 6.31 2.84
C TRP A 51 -2.91 5.35 3.95
N GLU A 52 -2.01 4.72 4.70
CA GLU A 52 -2.36 3.84 5.83
C GLU A 52 -3.08 4.57 6.98
N ASN A 53 -3.02 5.89 7.02
CA ASN A 53 -3.75 6.74 7.97
C ASN A 53 -4.93 7.50 7.32
N HIS A 54 -5.40 7.03 6.15
CA HIS A 54 -6.57 7.57 5.43
C HIS A 54 -6.47 9.07 5.09
N ARG A 55 -5.25 9.60 4.93
CA ARG A 55 -5.01 11.02 4.62
C ARG A 55 -4.98 11.31 3.12
N ILE A 56 -4.66 10.31 2.31
CA ILE A 56 -4.64 10.41 0.85
C ILE A 56 -5.23 9.14 0.22
N PRO A 57 -5.88 9.23 -0.96
CA PRO A 57 -6.22 8.06 -1.75
C PRO A 57 -4.95 7.43 -2.34
N LEU A 58 -5.00 6.13 -2.62
CA LEU A 58 -3.92 5.42 -3.30
C LEU A 58 -4.03 5.62 -4.82
N PRO A 59 -2.97 6.07 -5.51
CA PRO A 59 -2.99 6.10 -6.97
C PRO A 59 -3.12 4.67 -7.55
N GLY A 60 -3.88 4.52 -8.63
CA GLY A 60 -4.30 3.21 -9.16
C GLY A 60 -3.15 2.24 -9.45
N TYR A 61 -2.01 2.75 -9.94
CA TYR A 61 -0.83 1.91 -10.18
C TYR A 61 -0.32 1.23 -8.90
N TYR A 62 -0.27 1.96 -7.78
CA TYR A 62 0.15 1.39 -6.50
C TYR A 62 -0.89 0.41 -5.94
N ALA A 63 -2.18 0.58 -6.25
CA ALA A 63 -3.22 -0.35 -5.81
C ALA A 63 -3.00 -1.77 -6.37
N GLY A 64 -2.70 -1.86 -7.68
CA GLY A 64 -2.35 -3.12 -8.31
C GLY A 64 -1.10 -3.76 -7.70
N LEU A 65 -0.04 -2.98 -7.48
CA LEU A 65 1.20 -3.48 -6.86
C LEU A 65 0.97 -3.98 -5.43
N ILE A 66 0.20 -3.24 -4.63
CA ILE A 66 -0.11 -3.61 -3.25
C ILE A 66 -0.96 -4.88 -3.21
N ALA A 67 -1.94 -5.02 -4.10
CA ALA A 67 -2.74 -6.24 -4.21
C ALA A 67 -1.87 -7.46 -4.56
N ARG A 68 -0.87 -7.30 -5.45
CA ARG A 68 0.10 -8.38 -5.76
C ARG A 68 0.95 -8.76 -4.54
N VAL A 69 1.40 -7.78 -3.75
CA VAL A 69 2.30 -8.03 -2.60
C VAL A 69 1.57 -8.52 -1.35
N LEU A 70 0.43 -7.91 -1.01
CA LEU A 70 -0.32 -8.16 0.23
C LEU A 70 -1.55 -9.08 0.02
N GLY A 71 -1.78 -9.55 -1.21
CA GLY A 71 -3.03 -10.16 -1.63
C GLY A 71 -4.12 -9.10 -1.84
N ASP A 72 -5.27 -9.48 -2.41
CA ASP A 72 -6.36 -8.53 -2.68
C ASP A 72 -6.77 -7.79 -1.40
N VAL A 73 -6.32 -6.55 -1.28
CA VAL A 73 -6.71 -5.66 -0.21
C VAL A 73 -7.90 -4.96 -0.80
N SER A 74 -9.11 -5.29 -0.34
CA SER A 74 -10.33 -4.54 -0.69
C SER A 74 -10.13 -3.09 -0.25
N THR A 75 -9.48 -2.32 -1.11
CA THR A 75 -9.38 -0.88 -1.05
C THR A 75 -10.76 -0.48 -1.47
N GLY A 76 -11.59 -0.04 -0.51
CA GLY A 76 -13.01 0.26 -0.68
C GLY A 76 -13.25 1.35 -1.74
N THR A 77 -13.02 1.00 -2.99
CA THR A 77 -13.38 1.72 -4.19
C THR A 77 -14.59 0.94 -4.66
N ARG A 78 -15.78 1.29 -4.15
CA ARG A 78 -16.99 0.95 -4.88
C ARG A 78 -16.81 1.57 -6.25
N SER A 79 -16.75 0.73 -7.30
CA SER A 79 -17.02 1.18 -8.65
C SER A 79 -18.34 1.94 -8.61
N ALA A 80 -18.28 3.25 -8.83
CA ALA A 80 -19.40 3.98 -9.36
C ALA A 80 -19.43 3.61 -10.86
N ALA A 81 -20.22 2.58 -11.16
CA ALA A 81 -20.87 2.44 -12.45
C ALA A 81 -22.22 3.14 -12.36
#